data_AF-A0A165GEF3-F1
#
_entry.id   AF-A0A165GEF3-F1
#
_cell.length_a   1.000
_cell.length_b   1.000
_cell.length_c   1.000
_cell.angle_alpha   90.00
_cell.angle_beta   90.00
_cell.angle_gamma   90.00
#
_symmetry.space_group_name_H-M   'P 1'
#
loop_
_entity.id
_entity.type
_entity.pdbx_description
1 polymer ?
#
loop_
_entity_poly.entity_id
_entity_poly.type
_entity_poly.pdbx_seq_one_letter_code
_entity_poly.pdbx_strand_id
1 'polypeptide(L)'
;MSPEPVEIPWTVFKPLISCGSLDSLFLSFAYHICVTDEDLEDLARALPNLRKLAFCGKLVRRAYYPERHSHVQPDVTTYGLLALVQHCPELRSITLPLSMGFGPPSADDTQFNQRPRPIFKQLKKPLKWFKSIRAVKQANRPDTSSNAGAEATAIEADDNEELCYPVAAHVSDLEVSYSPDPGNAQQTATFLRQVFPHLERLHHEVMWSQDPPRDEYSAREEQRKKRWAEVKQVLGLEKGGITVYNMNWLPLSWE
;
A
#
# COMPACT_ATOMS: atom_id res chain seq x y z
N MET A 1 -30.84 17.84 4.30
CA MET A 1 -30.41 17.33 2.98
C MET A 1 -29.88 15.93 3.21
N SER A 2 -30.59 14.92 2.71
CA SER A 2 -30.09 13.54 2.76
C SER A 2 -29.00 13.41 1.69
N PRO A 3 -27.85 12.79 1.99
CA PRO A 3 -26.80 12.59 0.99
C PRO A 3 -27.38 11.74 -0.15
N GLU A 4 -27.11 12.16 -1.40
CA GLU A 4 -27.48 11.35 -2.56
C GLU A 4 -26.75 9.99 -2.50
N PRO A 5 -27.44 8.88 -2.84
CA PRO A 5 -26.83 7.57 -2.84
C PRO A 5 -25.73 7.52 -3.90
N VAL A 6 -24.50 7.32 -3.45
CA VAL A 6 -23.35 7.12 -4.34
C VAL A 6 -23.55 5.80 -5.09
N GLU A 7 -23.69 5.86 -6.42
CA GLU A 7 -23.69 4.65 -7.26
C GLU A 7 -22.28 4.04 -7.23
N ILE A 8 -22.12 3.00 -6.42
CA ILE A 8 -20.87 2.24 -6.35
C ILE A 8 -20.81 1.32 -7.58
N PRO A 9 -19.79 1.45 -8.45
CA PRO A 9 -19.59 0.53 -9.57
C PRO A 9 -19.58 -0.91 -9.07
N TRP A 10 -20.04 -1.85 -9.89
CA TRP A 10 -20.09 -3.26 -9.46
C TRP A 10 -18.67 -3.78 -9.24
N THR A 11 -18.31 -4.02 -7.98
CA THR A 11 -17.08 -4.70 -7.58
C THR A 11 -17.44 -6.04 -6.94
N VAL A 12 -16.53 -7.02 -7.00
CA VAL A 12 -16.69 -8.29 -6.27
C VAL A 12 -16.80 -8.09 -4.76
N PHE A 13 -16.40 -6.91 -4.27
CA PHE A 13 -16.42 -6.52 -2.86
C PHE A 13 -17.72 -5.85 -2.42
N LYS A 14 -18.66 -5.57 -3.32
CA LYS A 14 -19.94 -4.91 -2.98
C LYS A 14 -20.69 -5.54 -1.79
N PRO A 15 -20.75 -6.88 -1.62
CA PRO A 15 -21.36 -7.48 -0.44
C PRO A 15 -20.63 -7.09 0.86
N LEU A 16 -19.29 -6.99 0.82
CA LEU A 16 -18.45 -6.66 1.97
C LEU A 16 -18.56 -5.18 2.36
N ILE A 17 -18.80 -4.29 1.39
CA ILE A 17 -18.98 -2.85 1.62
C ILE A 17 -20.16 -2.56 2.55
N SER A 18 -21.14 -3.47 2.66
CA SER A 18 -22.28 -3.31 3.57
C SER A 18 -21.94 -3.69 5.03
N CYS A 19 -20.77 -4.25 5.29
CA CYS A 19 -20.37 -4.80 6.58
C CYS A 19 -19.47 -3.83 7.37
N GLY A 20 -19.92 -2.59 7.60
CA GLY A 20 -19.10 -1.53 8.21
C GLY A 20 -18.60 -1.77 9.66
N SER A 21 -19.05 -2.85 10.31
CA SER A 21 -18.56 -3.29 11.61
C SER A 21 -17.42 -4.30 11.54
N LEU A 22 -16.97 -4.71 10.34
CA LEU A 22 -15.85 -5.62 10.20
C LEU A 22 -14.55 -4.98 10.71
N ASP A 23 -13.87 -5.69 11.59
CA ASP A 23 -12.52 -5.36 12.04
C ASP A 23 -11.44 -6.20 11.34
N SER A 24 -11.82 -7.32 10.74
CA SER A 24 -10.88 -8.27 10.14
C SER A 24 -11.48 -8.79 8.84
N LEU A 25 -10.73 -8.63 7.75
CA LEU A 25 -11.11 -9.13 6.44
C LEU A 25 -9.98 -10.00 5.89
N PHE A 26 -10.27 -11.30 5.78
CA PHE A 26 -9.39 -12.27 5.16
C PHE A 26 -10.07 -12.82 3.92
N LEU A 27 -9.44 -12.64 2.77
CA LEU A 27 -9.94 -13.08 1.48
C LEU A 27 -8.93 -14.05 0.87
N SER A 28 -9.34 -15.32 0.78
CA SER A 28 -8.55 -16.32 0.08
C SER A 28 -9.24 -16.76 -1.19
N PHE A 29 -8.52 -16.67 -2.31
CA PHE A 29 -9.05 -16.99 -3.62
C PHE A 29 -8.35 -18.21 -4.19
N ALA A 30 -9.12 -19.14 -4.71
CA ALA A 30 -8.60 -20.23 -5.53
C ALA A 30 -8.25 -19.78 -6.95
N TYR A 31 -8.65 -18.58 -7.36
CA TYR A 31 -8.42 -18.01 -8.68
C TYR A 31 -7.79 -16.63 -8.57
N HIS A 32 -7.18 -16.16 -9.65
CA HIS A 32 -6.63 -14.81 -9.68
C HIS A 32 -7.76 -13.78 -9.65
N ILE A 33 -7.86 -13.02 -8.56
CA ILE A 33 -8.70 -11.82 -8.49
C ILE A 33 -7.78 -10.61 -8.59
N CYS A 34 -8.05 -9.79 -9.60
CA CYS A 34 -7.44 -8.48 -9.77
C CYS A 34 -8.06 -7.54 -8.71
N VAL A 35 -7.22 -7.08 -7.79
CA VAL A 35 -7.60 -6.06 -6.79
C VAL A 35 -6.91 -4.78 -7.20
N THR A 36 -7.68 -3.73 -7.46
CA THR A 36 -7.16 -2.43 -7.89
C THR A 36 -7.02 -1.46 -6.71
N ASP A 37 -6.35 -0.33 -6.93
CA ASP A 37 -6.32 0.76 -5.96
C ASP A 37 -7.73 1.33 -5.70
N GLU A 38 -8.59 1.39 -6.71
CA GLU A 38 -9.99 1.81 -6.54
C GLU A 38 -10.77 0.85 -5.63
N ASP A 39 -10.59 -0.46 -5.81
CA ASP A 39 -11.24 -1.46 -4.94
C ASP A 39 -10.82 -1.32 -3.47
N LEU A 40 -9.52 -1.07 -3.22
CA LEU A 40 -9.02 -0.84 -1.87
C LEU A 40 -9.52 0.47 -1.29
N GLU A 41 -9.64 1.52 -2.09
CA GLU A 41 -10.20 2.79 -1.63
C GLU A 41 -11.68 2.65 -1.22
N ASP A 42 -12.47 1.95 -2.03
CA ASP A 42 -13.88 1.67 -1.72
C ASP A 42 -14.03 0.80 -0.46
N LEU A 43 -13.21 -0.25 -0.33
CA LEU A 43 -13.17 -1.08 0.88
C LEU A 43 -12.77 -0.27 2.11
N ALA A 44 -11.73 0.56 2.01
CA ALA A 44 -11.23 1.35 3.14
C ALA A 44 -12.28 2.34 3.64
N ARG A 45 -13.00 3.00 2.72
CA ARG A 45 -14.12 3.91 3.07
C ARG A 45 -15.28 3.17 3.73
N ALA A 46 -15.59 1.98 3.24
CA ALA A 46 -16.71 1.18 3.72
C ALA A 46 -16.43 0.51 5.08
N LEU A 47 -15.16 0.21 5.35
CA LEU A 47 -14.70 -0.55 6.52
C LEU A 47 -13.75 0.30 7.40
N PRO A 48 -14.21 1.41 7.99
CA PRO A 48 -13.32 2.32 8.74
C PRO A 48 -12.75 1.71 10.03
N ASN A 49 -13.38 0.65 10.54
CA ASN A 49 -12.96 -0.05 11.75
C ASN A 49 -11.98 -1.21 11.46
N LEU A 50 -11.55 -1.37 10.21
CA LEU A 50 -10.70 -2.48 9.79
C LEU A 50 -9.33 -2.41 10.46
N ARG A 51 -8.98 -3.48 11.16
CA ARG A 51 -7.73 -3.72 11.90
C ARG A 51 -6.81 -4.69 11.19
N LYS A 52 -7.37 -5.69 10.52
CA LYS A 52 -6.62 -6.72 9.79
C LYS A 52 -7.17 -6.85 8.38
N LEU A 53 -6.30 -6.76 7.38
CA LEU A 53 -6.65 -6.96 5.99
C LEU A 53 -5.70 -7.95 5.35
N ALA A 54 -6.22 -8.99 4.71
CA ALA A 54 -5.40 -9.95 4.00
C ALA A 54 -6.06 -10.45 2.72
N PHE A 55 -5.29 -10.37 1.63
CA PHE A 55 -5.64 -10.92 0.33
C PHE A 55 -4.65 -12.02 -0.02
N CYS A 56 -5.08 -13.26 0.18
CA CYS A 56 -4.27 -14.45 -0.03
C CYS A 56 -4.80 -15.25 -1.22
N GLY A 57 -4.40 -14.88 -2.43
CA GLY A 57 -4.65 -15.74 -3.58
C GLY A 57 -3.81 -17.02 -3.48
N LYS A 58 -4.42 -18.20 -3.56
CA LYS A 58 -3.68 -19.37 -4.02
C LYS A 58 -3.50 -19.16 -5.51
N LEU A 59 -2.32 -18.75 -5.94
CA LEU A 59 -2.01 -18.83 -7.36
C LEU A 59 -2.18 -20.30 -7.75
N VAL A 60 -3.26 -20.60 -8.49
CA VAL A 60 -3.33 -21.83 -9.27
C VAL A 60 -2.04 -21.81 -10.06
N ARG A 61 -1.19 -22.80 -9.79
CA ARG A 61 0.08 -23.01 -10.47
C ARG A 61 -0.13 -22.71 -11.95
N ARG A 62 0.77 -21.91 -12.53
CA ARG A 62 0.84 -21.47 -13.93
C ARG A 62 0.55 -22.53 -15.01
N ALA A 63 0.41 -23.80 -14.65
CA ALA A 63 0.08 -24.93 -15.49
C ALA A 63 -1.16 -24.77 -16.38
N TYR A 64 -2.07 -23.81 -16.13
CA TYR A 64 -3.28 -23.63 -16.96
C TYR A 64 -3.25 -22.48 -17.98
N TYR A 65 -2.24 -21.59 -17.96
CA TYR A 65 -2.13 -20.53 -18.99
C TYR A 65 -0.67 -20.34 -19.46
N PRO A 66 -0.11 -21.32 -20.19
CA PRO A 66 1.27 -21.25 -20.69
C PRO A 66 1.48 -20.19 -21.79
N GLU A 67 0.43 -19.73 -22.48
CA GLU A 67 0.60 -18.91 -23.70
C GLU A 67 0.29 -17.42 -23.54
N ARG A 68 -0.13 -16.97 -22.35
CA ARG A 68 -0.32 -15.54 -22.07
C ARG A 68 0.65 -15.11 -20.98
N HIS A 69 1.91 -14.95 -21.38
CA HIS A 69 2.98 -14.33 -20.60
C HIS A 69 2.74 -12.83 -20.30
N SER A 70 1.49 -12.39 -20.13
CA SER A 70 1.23 -11.10 -19.53
C SER A 70 1.57 -11.23 -18.06
N HIS A 71 2.68 -10.63 -17.66
CA HIS A 71 3.03 -10.40 -16.27
C HIS A 71 1.81 -9.83 -15.56
N VAL A 72 1.13 -10.66 -14.78
CA VAL A 72 0.04 -10.19 -13.93
C VAL A 72 0.70 -9.47 -12.79
N GLN A 73 1.01 -8.19 -13.02
CA GLN A 73 1.47 -7.31 -11.97
C GLN A 73 0.32 -7.14 -10.98
N PRO A 74 0.60 -7.08 -9.67
CA PRO A 74 -0.41 -6.65 -8.73
C PRO A 74 -0.87 -5.24 -9.11
N ASP A 75 -2.18 -5.08 -9.35
CA ASP A 75 -2.78 -3.78 -9.70
C ASP A 75 -2.88 -2.84 -8.50
N VAL A 76 -2.69 -3.36 -7.28
CA VAL A 76 -2.52 -2.53 -6.09
C VAL A 76 -1.12 -1.91 -6.09
N THR A 77 -1.09 -0.59 -6.00
CA THR A 77 0.13 0.18 -5.87
C THR A 77 0.23 0.80 -4.47
N THR A 78 1.20 1.69 -4.27
CA THR A 78 1.30 2.51 -3.06
C THR A 78 0.09 3.41 -2.82
N TYR A 79 -0.74 3.71 -3.84
CA TYR A 79 -1.97 4.47 -3.67
C TYR A 79 -3.04 3.72 -2.89
N GLY A 80 -3.28 2.44 -3.21
CA GLY A 80 -4.23 1.60 -2.48
C GLY A 80 -3.83 1.45 -1.01
N LEU A 81 -2.53 1.35 -0.71
CA LEU A 81 -2.03 1.38 0.67
C LEU A 81 -2.32 2.69 1.39
N LEU A 82 -2.12 3.83 0.72
CA LEU A 82 -2.41 5.14 1.32
C LEU A 82 -3.90 5.30 1.62
N ALA A 83 -4.78 4.80 0.74
CA ALA A 83 -6.22 4.83 0.95
C ALA A 83 -6.61 4.04 2.22
N LEU A 84 -6.03 2.85 2.41
CA LEU A 84 -6.23 2.05 3.62
C LEU A 84 -5.81 2.79 4.89
N VAL A 85 -4.60 3.36 4.90
CA VAL A 85 -4.08 4.12 6.05
C VAL A 85 -4.95 5.35 6.36
N GLN A 86 -5.48 6.00 5.32
CA GLN A 86 -6.28 7.20 5.47
C GLN A 86 -7.67 6.92 6.04
N HIS A 87 -8.30 5.82 5.65
CA HIS A 87 -9.69 5.53 6.00
C HIS A 87 -9.83 4.52 7.15
N CYS A 88 -8.79 3.72 7.43
CA CYS A 88 -8.76 2.71 8.49
C CYS A 88 -7.68 3.07 9.54
N PRO A 89 -7.93 4.01 10.47
CA PRO A 89 -6.92 4.43 11.45
C PRO A 89 -6.53 3.30 12.43
N GLU A 90 -7.42 2.35 12.65
CA GLU A 90 -7.18 1.20 13.53
C GLU A 90 -6.44 0.05 12.83
N LEU A 91 -6.04 0.21 11.57
CA LEU A 91 -5.36 -0.83 10.78
C LEU A 91 -4.01 -1.18 11.40
N ARG A 92 -3.79 -2.47 11.67
CA ARG A 92 -2.60 -3.02 12.34
C ARG A 92 -1.82 -3.99 11.47
N SER A 93 -2.52 -4.75 10.63
CA SER A 93 -1.94 -5.81 9.81
C SER A 93 -2.48 -5.76 8.39
N ILE A 94 -1.57 -5.81 7.42
CA ILE A 94 -1.88 -5.78 5.99
C ILE A 94 -1.11 -6.90 5.30
N THR A 95 -1.82 -7.78 4.59
CA THR A 95 -1.24 -8.76 3.66
C THR A 95 -1.81 -8.49 2.27
N LEU A 96 -1.00 -7.98 1.34
CA LEU A 96 -1.48 -7.60 0.00
C LEU A 96 -0.51 -8.01 -1.12
N PRO A 97 -1.03 -8.44 -2.29
CA PRO A 97 -0.28 -8.38 -3.53
C PRO A 97 -0.02 -6.90 -3.85
N LEU A 98 1.22 -6.43 -3.78
CA LEU A 98 1.53 -5.00 -3.90
C LEU A 98 2.58 -4.76 -4.98
N SER A 99 2.46 -3.69 -5.74
CA SER A 99 3.50 -3.16 -6.61
C SER A 99 4.18 -1.95 -5.96
N MET A 100 5.49 -2.03 -5.74
CA MET A 100 6.30 -0.95 -5.16
C MET A 100 7.02 -0.11 -6.22
N GLY A 101 6.53 -0.13 -7.47
CA GLY A 101 7.10 0.69 -8.55
C GLY A 101 6.93 2.18 -8.27
N PHE A 102 7.98 2.84 -7.76
CA PHE A 102 8.05 4.30 -7.66
C PHE A 102 8.44 4.89 -9.03
N GLY A 103 7.47 4.99 -9.93
CA GLY A 103 7.67 5.59 -11.25
C GLY A 103 6.40 5.55 -12.08
N PRO A 104 6.29 6.38 -13.14
CA PRO A 104 5.27 6.14 -14.15
C PRO A 104 5.46 4.71 -14.69
N PRO A 105 4.38 3.95 -14.97
CA PRO A 105 4.52 2.68 -15.69
C PRO A 105 5.39 2.95 -16.91
N SER A 106 6.40 2.11 -17.14
CA SER A 106 7.28 2.33 -18.29
C SER A 106 6.41 2.39 -19.55
N ALA A 107 6.80 3.13 -20.59
CA ALA A 107 5.99 3.20 -21.80
C ALA A 107 5.71 1.80 -22.41
N ASP A 108 6.55 0.82 -22.11
CA ASP A 108 6.33 -0.58 -22.47
C ASP A 108 5.28 -1.31 -21.59
N ASP A 109 5.02 -0.84 -20.36
CA ASP A 109 3.93 -1.33 -19.51
C ASP A 109 2.54 -0.77 -19.92
N THR A 110 2.50 0.26 -20.77
CA THR A 110 1.25 0.99 -21.09
C THR A 110 0.37 0.39 -22.20
N GLN A 111 0.75 -0.73 -22.82
CA GLN A 111 -0.09 -1.34 -23.87
C GLN A 111 -1.33 -2.08 -23.35
N PHE A 112 -1.40 -2.43 -22.06
CA PHE A 112 -2.37 -3.44 -21.60
C PHE A 112 -3.40 -3.00 -20.55
N ASN A 113 -3.36 -1.78 -20.01
CA ASN A 113 -4.46 -1.28 -19.19
C ASN A 113 -4.92 0.12 -19.63
N GLN A 114 -6.24 0.27 -19.63
CA GLN A 114 -7.01 1.29 -20.33
C GLN A 114 -6.57 2.73 -20.00
N ARG A 115 -6.44 3.55 -21.05
CA ARG A 115 -6.33 5.02 -21.08
C ARG A 115 -5.44 5.65 -19.97
N PRO A 116 -4.23 6.13 -20.30
CA PRO A 116 -3.43 6.90 -19.36
C PRO A 116 -4.16 8.21 -19.01
N ARG A 117 -4.74 8.30 -17.81
CA ARG A 117 -5.04 9.60 -17.22
C ARG A 117 -3.71 10.19 -16.74
N PRO A 118 -3.38 11.45 -17.03
CA PRO A 118 -2.11 12.05 -16.60
C PRO A 118 -2.04 12.12 -15.06
N ILE A 119 -1.30 11.19 -14.45
CA ILE A 119 -1.23 10.91 -13.01
C ILE A 119 -0.72 12.11 -12.21
N PHE A 120 0.17 12.94 -12.78
CA PHE A 120 0.64 14.17 -12.13
C PHE A 120 -0.46 15.21 -11.89
N LYS A 121 -1.58 15.18 -12.63
CA LYS A 121 -2.74 16.03 -12.34
C LYS A 121 -3.64 15.43 -11.25
N GLN A 122 -3.60 14.10 -11.07
CA GLN A 122 -4.39 13.42 -10.05
C GLN A 122 -3.71 13.49 -8.69
N LEU A 123 -2.40 13.29 -8.59
CA LEU A 123 -1.63 13.49 -7.34
C LEU A 123 -1.87 14.88 -6.72
N LYS A 124 -1.98 15.92 -7.56
CA LYS A 124 -2.28 17.28 -7.09
C LYS A 124 -3.61 17.39 -6.35
N LYS A 125 -4.60 16.54 -6.59
CA LYS A 125 -5.92 16.64 -5.94
C LYS A 125 -5.92 16.08 -4.51
N PRO A 126 -5.47 14.85 -4.23
CA PRO A 126 -5.21 14.38 -2.87
C PRO A 126 -4.24 15.32 -2.17
N LEU A 127 -3.10 15.66 -2.79
CA LEU A 127 -2.14 16.61 -2.20
C LEU A 127 -2.77 17.97 -1.85
N LYS A 128 -3.58 18.58 -2.74
CA LYS A 128 -4.27 19.85 -2.45
C LYS A 128 -5.38 19.71 -1.41
N TRP A 129 -6.12 18.61 -1.43
CA TRP A 129 -7.17 18.32 -0.45
C TRP A 129 -6.56 18.09 0.94
N PHE A 130 -5.44 17.36 1.03
CA PHE A 130 -4.65 17.21 2.25
C PHE A 130 -4.06 18.53 2.74
N LYS A 131 -3.51 19.37 1.85
CA LYS A 131 -3.10 20.74 2.19
C LYS A 131 -4.27 21.56 2.77
N SER A 132 -5.48 21.41 2.25
CA SER A 132 -6.68 22.11 2.74
C SER A 132 -7.11 21.61 4.13
N ILE A 133 -7.07 20.31 4.40
CA ILE A 133 -7.37 19.74 5.73
C ILE A 133 -6.35 20.21 6.78
N ARG A 134 -5.06 20.29 6.40
CA ARG A 134 -4.00 20.82 7.28
C ARG A 134 -4.24 22.29 7.63
N ALA A 135 -4.56 23.13 6.63
CA ALA A 135 -4.87 24.54 6.84
C ALA A 135 -6.06 24.74 7.79
N VAL A 136 -7.11 23.93 7.67
CA VAL A 136 -8.28 23.98 8.55
C VAL A 136 -7.95 23.53 9.98
N LYS A 137 -7.13 22.49 10.15
CA LYS A 137 -6.69 22.04 11.49
C LYS A 137 -5.77 23.04 12.19
N GLN A 138 -4.89 23.72 11.44
CA GLN A 138 -4.02 24.75 12.00
C GLN A 138 -4.80 26.03 12.35
N ALA A 139 -5.78 26.43 11.52
CA ALA A 139 -6.63 27.59 11.79
C ALA A 139 -7.60 27.40 12.97
N ASN A 140 -7.93 26.16 13.33
CA ASN A 140 -8.79 25.84 14.48
C ASN A 140 -8.03 25.52 15.77
N ARG A 141 -6.70 25.71 15.81
CA ARG A 141 -5.94 25.59 17.05
C ARG A 141 -6.25 26.85 17.87
N PRO A 142 -6.87 26.75 19.05
CA PRO A 142 -7.21 27.93 19.83
C PRO A 142 -5.93 28.66 20.20
N ASP A 143 -5.84 29.93 19.80
CA ASP A 143 -4.76 30.83 20.18
C ASP A 143 -4.77 30.98 21.70
N THR A 144 -3.96 30.16 22.38
CA THR A 144 -3.43 30.52 23.70
C THR A 144 -2.48 31.69 23.49
N SER A 145 -3.06 32.90 23.43
CA SER A 145 -2.31 34.14 23.43
C SER A 145 -1.77 34.42 24.84
N SER A 146 -0.47 34.65 24.96
CA SER A 146 0.05 35.66 25.87
C SER A 146 1.26 36.33 25.23
N ASN A 147 1.09 37.63 24.97
CA ASN A 147 2.05 38.68 24.60
C ASN A 147 3.54 38.39 24.90
N ALA A 148 4.44 38.72 23.96
CA ALA A 148 5.03 40.07 23.84
C ALA A 148 6.20 40.12 22.84
N GLY A 149 6.20 41.15 21.97
CA GLY A 149 7.40 41.93 21.65
C GLY A 149 8.39 41.41 20.59
N ALA A 150 8.19 41.91 19.36
CA ALA A 150 9.22 42.47 18.46
C ALA A 150 10.08 41.59 17.53
N GLU A 151 10.28 42.20 16.34
CA GLU A 151 11.24 41.96 15.24
C GLU A 151 10.95 40.83 14.23
N ALA A 152 10.25 41.22 13.17
CA ALA A 152 10.04 40.45 11.95
C ALA A 152 11.28 40.53 11.03
N THR A 153 12.07 39.45 11.04
CA THR A 153 12.99 39.13 9.94
C THR A 153 12.24 38.27 8.92
N ALA A 154 12.33 38.63 7.64
CA ALA A 154 11.77 37.87 6.54
C ALA A 154 12.54 36.56 6.40
N ILE A 155 11.98 35.47 6.93
CA ILE A 155 12.47 34.12 6.73
C ILE A 155 11.96 33.66 5.36
N GLU A 156 12.88 33.44 4.43
CA GLU A 156 12.59 32.78 3.16
C GLU A 156 11.95 31.42 3.46
N ALA A 157 10.74 31.20 2.93
CA ALA A 157 10.01 29.96 3.07
C ALA A 157 10.76 28.87 2.29
N ASP A 158 11.52 28.06 3.01
CA ASP A 158 12.12 26.82 2.50
C ASP A 158 10.99 25.88 2.04
N ASP A 159 10.92 25.60 0.74
CA ASP A 159 9.91 24.75 0.05
C ASP A 159 10.02 23.25 0.43
N ASN A 160 10.70 22.92 1.53
CA ASN A 160 10.67 21.61 2.16
C ASN A 160 9.36 21.41 2.95
N GLU A 161 8.22 21.44 2.25
CA GLU A 161 6.94 21.02 2.81
C GLU A 161 6.95 19.51 3.06
N GLU A 162 7.39 19.15 4.26
CA GLU A 162 7.28 17.81 4.81
C GLU A 162 5.80 17.34 4.73
N LEU A 163 5.59 16.29 3.93
CA LEU A 163 4.31 15.63 3.71
C LEU A 163 3.82 15.00 5.02
N CYS A 164 3.19 15.80 5.89
CA CYS A 164 2.44 15.30 7.03
C CYS A 164 1.13 14.66 6.55
N TYR A 165 1.20 13.39 6.17
CA TYR A 165 0.01 12.54 6.13
C TYR A 165 -0.57 12.47 7.55
N PRO A 166 -1.89 12.37 7.75
CA PRO A 166 -2.44 12.04 9.06
C PRO A 166 -1.94 10.64 9.45
N VAL A 167 -0.82 10.61 10.16
CA VAL A 167 -0.07 9.46 10.63
C VAL A 167 -0.85 8.78 11.75
N ALA A 168 -1.97 8.15 11.42
CA ALA A 168 -2.83 7.48 12.40
C ALA A 168 -2.84 5.96 12.27
N ALA A 169 -2.35 5.40 11.16
CA ALA A 169 -2.35 3.94 11.01
C ALA A 169 -1.32 3.30 11.93
N HIS A 170 -1.79 2.49 12.86
CA HIS A 170 -1.00 1.70 13.79
C HIS A 170 -0.51 0.38 13.16
N VAL A 171 -0.20 0.40 11.86
CA VAL A 171 0.25 -0.78 11.13
C VAL A 171 1.63 -1.15 11.66
N SER A 172 1.68 -2.27 12.38
CA SER A 172 2.90 -2.86 12.90
C SER A 172 3.35 -4.07 12.10
N ASP A 173 2.46 -4.65 11.28
CA ASP A 173 2.73 -5.80 10.44
C ASP A 173 2.32 -5.54 8.98
N LEU A 174 3.30 -5.57 8.08
CA LEU A 174 3.09 -5.51 6.64
C LEU A 174 3.68 -6.75 5.98
N GLU A 175 2.83 -7.51 5.32
CA GLU A 175 3.19 -8.63 4.48
C GLU A 175 2.95 -8.28 3.00
N VAL A 176 4.06 -8.21 2.26
CA VAL A 176 4.05 -7.98 0.82
C VAL A 176 4.01 -9.34 0.12
N SER A 177 2.81 -9.79 -0.21
CA SER A 177 2.60 -11.01 -0.99
C SER A 177 3.05 -10.76 -2.43
N TYR A 178 3.56 -11.82 -3.08
CA TYR A 178 4.12 -11.75 -4.44
C TYR A 178 5.28 -10.77 -4.63
N SER A 179 5.88 -10.35 -3.50
CA SER A 179 7.11 -9.55 -3.37
C SER A 179 7.62 -9.03 -4.71
N PRO A 180 7.10 -7.88 -5.20
CA PRO A 180 7.60 -7.28 -6.43
C PRO A 180 9.05 -6.88 -6.20
N ASP A 181 9.75 -6.55 -7.27
CA ASP A 181 11.00 -5.82 -7.11
C ASP A 181 10.73 -4.47 -6.43
N PRO A 182 11.32 -4.16 -5.26
CA PRO A 182 11.11 -2.88 -4.59
C PRO A 182 11.85 -1.73 -5.32
N GLY A 183 12.54 -2.01 -6.43
CA GLY A 183 13.29 -1.03 -7.19
C GLY A 183 14.40 -0.44 -6.34
N ASN A 184 14.28 0.85 -6.01
CA ASN A 184 15.21 1.52 -5.10
C ASN A 184 14.86 1.22 -3.64
N ALA A 185 15.71 0.46 -2.95
CA ALA A 185 15.49 0.06 -1.57
C ALA A 185 15.35 1.25 -0.61
N GLN A 186 16.14 2.32 -0.79
CA GLN A 186 16.11 3.52 0.06
C GLN A 186 14.80 4.29 -0.09
N GLN A 187 14.28 4.42 -1.33
CA GLN A 187 13.01 5.08 -1.60
C GLN A 187 11.85 4.26 -1.01
N THR A 188 11.85 2.94 -1.23
CA THR A 188 10.88 2.02 -0.64
C THR A 188 10.87 2.12 0.89
N ALA A 189 12.03 2.05 1.52
CA ALA A 189 12.14 2.15 2.98
C ALA A 189 11.69 3.52 3.51
N THR A 190 12.05 4.60 2.82
CA THR A 190 11.60 5.96 3.17
C THR A 190 10.08 6.06 3.12
N PHE A 191 9.47 5.56 2.03
CA PHE A 191 8.02 5.53 1.89
C PHE A 191 7.36 4.72 3.00
N LEU A 192 7.82 3.48 3.24
CA LEU A 192 7.25 2.62 4.27
C LEU A 192 7.38 3.25 5.67
N ARG A 193 8.50 3.91 5.98
CA ARG A 193 8.67 4.62 7.26
C ARG A 193 7.73 5.82 7.40
N GLN A 194 7.46 6.54 6.31
CA GLN A 194 6.55 7.69 6.33
C GLN A 194 5.09 7.26 6.49
N VAL A 195 4.70 6.17 5.82
CA VAL A 195 3.32 5.67 5.82
C VAL A 195 3.03 4.82 7.07
N PHE A 196 4.03 4.07 7.54
CA PHE A 196 3.93 3.14 8.66
C PHE A 196 5.07 3.40 9.67
N PRO A 197 5.00 4.48 10.47
CA PRO A 197 6.07 4.81 11.43
C PRO A 197 6.22 3.79 12.56
N HIS A 198 5.19 2.98 12.79
CA HIS A 198 5.13 1.93 13.81
C HIS A 198 5.36 0.53 13.21
N LEU A 199 5.88 0.44 11.99
CA LEU A 199 6.14 -0.84 11.35
C LEU A 199 7.22 -1.62 12.12
N GLU A 200 6.83 -2.71 12.76
CA GLU A 200 7.71 -3.59 13.52
C GLU A 200 8.11 -4.83 12.72
N ARG A 201 7.22 -5.26 11.80
CA ARG A 201 7.37 -6.48 11.03
C ARG A 201 7.10 -6.21 9.56
N LEU A 202 8.10 -6.51 8.74
CA LEU A 202 7.99 -6.49 7.29
C LEU A 202 8.24 -7.92 6.77
N HIS A 203 7.20 -8.54 6.27
CA HIS A 203 7.26 -9.83 5.60
C HIS A 203 7.20 -9.62 4.09
N HIS A 204 7.97 -10.40 3.35
CA HIS A 204 7.86 -10.44 1.90
C HIS A 204 7.94 -11.89 1.47
N GLU A 205 6.97 -12.31 0.65
CA GLU A 205 6.93 -13.67 0.15
C GLU A 205 7.48 -13.70 -1.28
N VAL A 206 8.55 -14.47 -1.46
CA VAL A 206 9.11 -14.69 -2.78
C VAL A 206 8.45 -15.92 -3.40
N MET A 207 7.55 -15.66 -4.35
CA MET A 207 6.80 -16.67 -5.08
C MET A 207 7.61 -17.21 -6.26
N TRP A 208 7.89 -18.52 -6.25
CA TRP A 208 8.58 -19.21 -7.34
C TRP A 208 7.68 -19.39 -8.55
N SER A 209 8.13 -18.99 -9.75
CA SER A 209 7.58 -19.57 -10.98
C SER A 209 8.28 -20.89 -11.25
N GLN A 210 7.56 -22.02 -11.21
CA GLN A 210 8.18 -23.34 -11.37
C GLN A 210 8.73 -23.65 -12.78
N ASP A 211 8.48 -22.80 -13.79
CA ASP A 211 8.74 -23.15 -15.21
C ASP A 211 9.46 -22.07 -16.05
N PRO A 212 10.71 -21.72 -15.73
CA PRO A 212 11.68 -21.27 -16.75
C PRO A 212 13.08 -21.89 -16.58
N PRO A 213 14.05 -21.68 -17.51
CA PRO A 213 15.42 -22.18 -17.37
C PRO A 213 16.03 -21.73 -16.04
N ARG A 214 16.59 -22.67 -15.28
CA ARG A 214 16.97 -22.50 -13.86
C ARG A 214 17.88 -21.31 -13.56
N ASP A 215 18.65 -20.82 -14.53
CA ASP A 215 19.83 -19.99 -14.25
C ASP A 215 19.56 -18.46 -14.32
N GLU A 216 18.66 -17.98 -15.19
CA GLU A 216 18.39 -16.52 -15.27
C GLU A 216 17.43 -16.03 -14.19
N TYR A 217 16.47 -16.87 -13.79
CA TYR A 217 15.51 -16.52 -12.75
C TYR A 217 16.11 -16.54 -11.36
N SER A 218 17.07 -17.44 -11.09
CA SER A 218 17.78 -17.48 -9.81
C SER A 218 18.50 -16.15 -9.55
N ALA A 219 19.19 -15.59 -10.54
CA ALA A 219 19.88 -14.31 -10.41
C ALA A 219 18.92 -13.13 -10.14
N ARG A 220 17.80 -13.04 -10.86
CA ARG A 220 16.79 -11.98 -10.63
C ARG A 220 16.12 -12.13 -9.26
N GLU A 221 15.82 -13.37 -8.87
CA GLU A 221 15.22 -13.69 -7.58
C GLU A 221 16.17 -13.35 -6.41
N GLU A 222 17.44 -13.73 -6.53
CA GLU A 222 18.49 -13.40 -5.58
C GLU A 222 18.67 -11.88 -5.48
N GLN A 223 18.69 -11.18 -6.61
CA GLN A 223 18.72 -9.72 -6.63
C GLN A 223 17.52 -9.12 -5.91
N ARG A 224 16.32 -9.66 -6.13
CA ARG A 224 15.09 -9.21 -5.47
C ARG A 224 15.15 -9.44 -3.96
N LYS A 225 15.55 -10.64 -3.52
CA LYS A 225 15.76 -10.99 -2.10
C LYS A 225 16.76 -10.04 -1.46
N LYS A 226 17.87 -9.77 -2.15
CA LYS A 226 18.89 -8.82 -1.71
C LYS A 226 18.30 -7.43 -1.51
N ARG A 227 17.52 -6.91 -2.47
CA ARG A 227 16.89 -5.59 -2.34
C ARG A 227 15.89 -5.52 -1.20
N TRP A 228 15.07 -6.54 -0.98
CA TRP A 228 14.18 -6.57 0.20
C TRP A 228 14.94 -6.68 1.52
N ALA A 229 16.06 -7.40 1.55
CA ALA A 229 16.96 -7.39 2.71
C ALA A 229 17.52 -5.98 2.96
N GLU A 230 17.93 -5.26 1.90
CA GLU A 230 18.35 -3.85 1.99
C GLU A 230 17.21 -2.95 2.51
N VAL A 231 15.97 -3.13 2.05
CA VAL A 231 14.80 -2.40 2.59
C VAL A 231 14.66 -2.64 4.09
N LYS A 232 14.72 -3.90 4.54
CA LYS A 232 14.65 -4.25 5.98
C LYS A 232 15.79 -3.64 6.79
N GLN A 233 17.00 -3.66 6.24
CA GLN A 233 18.18 -3.04 6.83
C GLN A 233 17.97 -1.54 7.04
N VAL A 234 17.55 -0.83 6.00
CA VAL A 234 17.29 0.62 6.08
C VAL A 234 16.20 0.94 7.09
N LEU A 235 15.18 0.07 7.21
CA LEU A 235 14.11 0.19 8.20
C LEU A 235 14.55 -0.17 9.63
N GLY A 236 15.68 -0.87 9.82
CA GLY A 236 16.13 -1.36 11.13
C GLY A 236 15.42 -2.63 11.61
N LEU A 237 14.84 -3.42 10.68
CA LEU A 237 14.00 -4.60 10.97
C LEU A 237 14.75 -5.93 10.86
N GLU A 238 16.08 -5.93 10.87
CA GLU A 238 16.91 -7.14 10.66
C GLU A 238 16.74 -8.21 11.74
N LYS A 239 16.34 -7.83 12.95
CA LYS A 239 16.16 -8.76 14.09
C LYS A 239 14.82 -9.50 14.06
N GLY A 240 13.89 -9.10 13.20
CA GLY A 240 12.67 -9.87 12.93
C GLY A 240 13.06 -11.08 12.09
N GLY A 241 13.25 -12.23 12.74
CA GLY A 241 13.70 -13.46 12.08
C GLY A 241 12.95 -13.71 10.78
N ILE A 242 13.67 -14.13 9.74
CA ILE A 242 13.08 -14.53 8.46
C ILE A 242 12.13 -15.70 8.76
N THR A 243 10.85 -15.41 8.95
CA THR A 243 9.84 -16.44 9.05
C THR A 243 9.58 -16.89 7.62
N VAL A 244 10.29 -17.95 7.20
CA VAL A 244 9.94 -18.64 5.97
C VAL A 244 8.62 -19.35 6.28
N TYR A 245 7.50 -18.75 5.84
CA TYR A 245 6.21 -19.39 6.01
C TYR A 245 6.19 -20.68 5.19
N ASN A 246 5.92 -21.78 5.88
CA ASN A 246 5.68 -23.06 5.24
C ASN A 246 4.36 -22.95 4.45
N MET A 247 4.30 -23.50 3.23
CA MET A 247 3.30 -23.26 2.16
C MET A 247 1.82 -23.56 2.49
N ASN A 248 1.45 -23.74 3.75
CA ASN A 248 0.06 -23.81 4.19
C ASN A 248 -0.41 -22.38 4.47
N TRP A 249 -1.05 -21.77 3.46
CA TRP A 249 -1.63 -20.42 3.31
C TRP A 249 -2.55 -19.89 4.44
N LEU A 250 -2.56 -20.51 5.61
CA LEU A 250 -3.23 -19.99 6.79
C LEU A 250 -2.17 -19.27 7.62
N PRO A 251 -2.25 -17.94 7.78
CA PRO A 251 -1.28 -17.27 8.62
C PRO A 251 -1.47 -17.78 10.06
N LEU A 252 -0.37 -18.14 10.71
CA LEU A 252 -0.37 -18.93 11.95
C LEU A 252 -0.97 -18.18 13.17
N SER A 253 -1.32 -16.90 13.03
CA SER A 253 -1.79 -16.04 14.13
C SER A 253 -2.97 -15.15 13.73
N TRP A 254 -4.02 -15.72 13.13
CA TRP A 254 -5.31 -15.01 13.01
C TRP A 254 -6.18 -15.10 14.27
N GLU A 255 -5.79 -15.93 15.24
CA GLU A 255 -6.33 -15.95 16.60
C GLU A 255 -5.87 -14.72 17.42
#